data_AF-A0A2X3KVS9-F1
#
_entry.id   AF-A0A2X3KVS9-F1
#
_cell.length_a   1.000
_cell.length_b   1.000
_cell.length_c   1.000
_cell.angle_alpha   90.00
_cell.angle_beta   90.00
_cell.angle_gamma   90.00
#
_symmetry.space_group_name_H-M   'P 1'
#
loop_
_entity.id
_entity.type
_entity.pdbx_description
1 polymer ?
#
loop_
_entity_poly.entity_id
_entity_poly.type
_entity_poly.pdbx_seq_one_letter_code
_entity_poly.pdbx_strand_id
1 'polypeptide(L)'
;MAKQLIFVETPMLHWPDSMMTYLTGDAVLFSNDAFGQHYCDEHLFNDEVDQTELFEQCQRYYANILTPFSRLVTPKITEILGFNLPVDMIATSHGVVWRDNPTQIVELYLKWAADYQEDRITLFYDTMSNNTRMMADAIAQGIHEVDPRVAVKIFNVARSDKNEILTNVFRSKGVLVGTSTMNNVMMPKIAGLVEEITGLRFRNKRASAFGSHGWSGGAVDRLSTRLQDAGFEMSLSLKAKWRPDGNALALCREHGREIARQWALSPLPVAQAATTAAPTVEEAKSNSTDLGPCMQCSVCQWIYDPALGEPMQAVEPGTPWNAVPDSFLCPECSLGKDVFDELATEAK
;
A
#
# COMPACT_ATOMS: atom_id res chain seq x y z
N MET A 1 1.23 53.14 -5.58
CA MET A 1 2.59 52.85 -5.06
C MET A 1 3.36 52.09 -6.12
N ALA A 2 4.68 52.26 -6.24
CA ALA A 2 5.49 51.47 -7.16
C ALA A 2 5.56 50.02 -6.68
N LYS A 3 5.45 49.06 -7.61
CA LYS A 3 5.61 47.62 -7.33
C LYS A 3 7.10 47.27 -7.31
N GLN A 4 7.50 46.34 -6.44
CA GLN A 4 8.88 45.86 -6.34
C GLN A 4 8.93 44.34 -6.19
N LEU A 5 10.07 43.75 -6.51
CA LEU A 5 10.36 42.33 -6.31
C LEU A 5 11.14 42.13 -5.00
N ILE A 6 10.73 41.14 -4.21
CA ILE A 6 11.42 40.70 -3.00
C ILE A 6 11.89 39.26 -3.25
N PHE A 7 13.18 38.99 -3.06
CA PHE A 7 13.75 37.66 -3.25
C PHE A 7 13.87 36.95 -1.89
N VAL A 8 13.51 35.68 -1.86
CA VAL A 8 13.61 34.83 -0.65
C VAL A 8 14.37 33.57 -1.02
N GLU A 9 15.58 33.41 -0.49
CA GLU A 9 16.38 32.21 -0.72
C GLU A 9 15.74 30.98 -0.07
N THR A 10 15.72 29.86 -0.77
CA THR A 10 15.15 28.59 -0.30
C THR A 10 16.11 27.41 -0.58
N PRO A 11 17.35 27.47 -0.06
CA PRO A 11 18.36 26.48 -0.38
C PRO A 11 17.91 25.07 0.05
N MET A 12 18.15 24.10 -0.82
CA MET A 12 17.72 22.70 -0.69
C MET A 12 16.19 22.49 -0.66
N LEU A 13 15.42 23.46 -1.17
CA LEU A 13 13.98 23.32 -1.47
C LEU A 13 13.72 23.56 -2.97
N HIS A 14 14.20 22.70 -3.87
CA HIS A 14 14.88 21.42 -3.60
C HIS A 14 16.35 21.36 -4.03
N TRP A 15 16.90 22.45 -4.59
CA TRP A 15 18.31 22.58 -4.99
C TRP A 15 19.04 23.68 -4.19
N PRO A 16 20.39 23.68 -4.16
CA PRO A 16 21.17 24.70 -3.46
C PRO A 16 20.91 26.14 -3.93
N ASP A 17 20.53 26.32 -5.20
CA ASP A 17 20.28 27.61 -5.85
C ASP A 17 18.79 28.04 -5.83
N SER A 18 17.90 27.21 -5.28
CA SER A 18 16.47 27.51 -5.24
C SER A 18 16.19 28.79 -4.45
N MET A 19 15.33 29.65 -5.03
CA MET A 19 14.78 30.85 -4.39
C MET A 19 13.35 31.10 -4.89
N MET A 20 12.60 31.90 -4.14
CA MET A 20 11.30 32.42 -4.52
C MET A 20 11.36 33.93 -4.78
N THR A 21 10.45 34.44 -5.59
CA THR A 21 10.30 35.88 -5.85
C THR A 21 8.89 36.32 -5.51
N TYR A 22 8.73 37.39 -4.73
CA TYR A 22 7.45 37.95 -4.36
C TYR A 22 7.26 39.34 -4.99
N LEU A 23 6.08 39.60 -5.57
CA LEU A 23 5.73 40.87 -6.18
C LEU A 23 4.79 41.68 -5.27
N THR A 24 5.25 42.84 -4.80
CA THR A 24 4.43 43.72 -3.95
C THR A 24 3.30 44.38 -4.74
N GLY A 25 2.23 44.76 -4.03
CA GLY A 25 1.03 45.34 -4.64
C GLY A 25 0.09 44.26 -5.17
N ASP A 26 0.56 43.44 -6.12
CA ASP A 26 -0.24 42.34 -6.69
C ASP A 26 -0.32 41.11 -5.78
N ALA A 27 0.52 41.04 -4.73
CA ALA A 27 0.54 39.97 -3.75
C ALA A 27 0.72 38.57 -4.36
N VAL A 28 1.60 38.46 -5.36
CA VAL A 28 1.91 37.20 -6.06
C VAL A 28 3.25 36.64 -5.59
N LEU A 29 3.25 35.39 -5.12
CA LEU A 29 4.45 34.62 -4.84
C LEU A 29 4.79 33.71 -6.03
N PHE A 30 5.92 33.98 -6.68
CA PHE A 30 6.51 33.10 -7.67
C PHE A 30 7.39 32.07 -6.97
N SER A 31 6.84 30.89 -6.69
CA SER A 31 7.44 29.88 -5.80
C SER A 31 8.31 28.83 -6.51
N ASN A 32 8.39 28.89 -7.84
CA ASN A 32 9.06 27.89 -8.66
C ASN A 32 8.55 26.48 -8.30
N ASP A 33 9.42 25.53 -7.97
CA ASP A 33 9.06 24.13 -7.75
C ASP A 33 8.23 23.91 -6.48
N ALA A 34 8.34 24.80 -5.49
CA ALA A 34 7.54 24.70 -4.28
C ALA A 34 6.06 24.96 -4.60
N PHE A 35 5.18 24.12 -4.04
CA PHE A 35 3.73 24.15 -4.25
C PHE A 35 3.27 23.77 -5.68
N GLY A 36 4.21 23.42 -6.57
CA GLY A 36 3.91 22.98 -7.93
C GLY A 36 3.61 21.48 -8.03
N GLN A 37 3.21 21.07 -9.24
CA GLN A 37 2.85 19.69 -9.56
C GLN A 37 2.96 19.44 -11.06
N HIS A 38 3.25 18.19 -11.43
CA HIS A 38 3.24 17.78 -12.83
C HIS A 38 1.82 17.41 -13.27
N TYR A 39 1.05 18.42 -13.64
CA TYR A 39 -0.32 18.29 -14.12
C TYR A 39 -0.52 19.21 -15.31
N CYS A 40 -0.93 18.63 -16.44
CA CYS A 40 -1.13 19.37 -17.69
C CYS A 40 -2.62 19.51 -17.94
N ASP A 41 -3.08 20.75 -17.99
CA ASP A 41 -4.43 21.15 -18.38
C ASP A 41 -4.30 22.46 -19.20
N GLU A 42 -5.30 22.77 -20.02
CA GLU A 42 -5.34 24.03 -20.78
C GLU A 42 -5.70 25.22 -19.87
N HIS A 43 -6.41 24.96 -18.77
CA HIS A 43 -6.71 25.97 -17.76
C HIS A 43 -5.51 26.21 -16.86
N LEU A 44 -5.29 27.47 -16.50
CA LEU A 44 -4.12 27.88 -15.73
C LEU A 44 -4.36 27.84 -14.22
N PHE A 45 -5.60 27.99 -13.76
CA PHE A 45 -5.89 28.27 -12.36
C PHE A 45 -6.44 27.07 -11.60
N ASN A 46 -6.14 27.00 -10.29
CA ASN A 46 -6.48 25.84 -9.48
C ASN A 46 -7.99 25.56 -9.39
N ASP A 47 -8.85 26.58 -9.46
CA ASP A 47 -10.31 26.45 -9.40
C ASP A 47 -10.96 26.01 -10.73
N GLU A 48 -10.18 25.95 -11.81
CA GLU A 48 -10.66 25.63 -13.16
C GLU A 48 -10.40 24.18 -13.58
N VAL A 49 -9.72 23.39 -12.73
CA VAL A 49 -9.28 22.02 -13.03
C VAL A 49 -9.94 20.97 -12.13
N ASP A 50 -9.75 19.68 -12.44
CA ASP A 50 -10.22 18.60 -11.57
C ASP A 50 -9.44 18.59 -10.25
N GLN A 51 -10.16 18.74 -9.14
CA GLN A 51 -9.54 18.86 -7.80
C GLN A 51 -8.94 17.54 -7.31
N THR A 52 -9.44 16.40 -7.79
CA THR A 52 -8.92 15.08 -7.42
C THR A 52 -7.59 14.85 -8.12
N GLU A 53 -7.54 15.05 -9.43
CA GLU A 53 -6.31 14.93 -10.22
C GLU A 53 -5.24 15.91 -9.74
N LEU A 54 -5.63 17.17 -9.48
CA LEU A 54 -4.73 18.19 -8.92
C LEU A 54 -4.09 17.72 -7.61
N PHE A 55 -4.92 17.27 -6.65
CA PHE A 55 -4.43 16.81 -5.36
C PHE A 55 -3.52 15.57 -5.47
N GLU A 56 -3.88 14.61 -6.32
CA GLU A 56 -3.07 13.42 -6.58
C GLU A 56 -1.68 13.78 -7.12
N GLN A 57 -1.60 14.72 -8.08
CA GLN A 57 -0.31 15.16 -8.62
C GLN A 57 0.50 15.96 -7.60
N CYS A 58 -0.12 16.84 -6.81
CA CYS A 58 0.58 17.56 -5.74
C CYS A 58 1.19 16.60 -4.70
N GLN A 59 0.41 15.61 -4.24
CA GLN A 59 0.90 14.66 -3.23
C GLN A 59 1.97 13.72 -3.82
N ARG A 60 1.82 13.28 -5.07
CA ARG A 60 2.82 12.49 -5.79
C ARG A 60 4.13 13.26 -5.94
N TYR A 61 4.06 14.54 -6.31
CA TYR A 61 5.22 15.42 -6.45
C TYR A 61 5.96 15.57 -5.12
N TYR A 62 5.25 15.92 -4.05
CA TYR A 62 5.84 16.06 -2.72
C TYR A 62 6.52 14.76 -2.26
N ALA A 63 5.80 13.64 -2.34
CA ALA A 63 6.28 12.35 -1.86
C ALA A 63 7.59 11.89 -2.55
N ASN A 64 7.69 12.11 -3.87
CA ASN A 64 8.79 11.59 -4.67
C ASN A 64 9.99 12.54 -4.80
N ILE A 65 9.83 13.83 -4.47
CA ILE A 65 10.90 14.83 -4.65
C ILE A 65 11.24 15.51 -3.33
N LEU A 66 10.24 15.89 -2.54
CA LEU A 66 10.41 16.81 -1.41
C LEU A 66 10.50 16.13 -0.04
N THR A 67 10.09 14.85 0.07
CA THR A 67 10.22 14.06 1.31
C THR A 67 11.58 14.25 2.02
N PRO A 68 12.76 14.11 1.37
CA PRO A 68 14.05 14.21 2.05
C PRO A 68 14.38 15.63 2.58
N PHE A 69 13.64 16.64 2.13
CA PHE A 69 13.81 18.04 2.52
C PHE A 69 12.71 18.54 3.47
N SER A 70 11.81 17.65 3.91
CA SER A 70 10.65 18.00 4.77
C SER A 70 11.02 18.81 6.02
N ARG A 71 12.22 18.58 6.59
CA ARG A 71 12.69 19.34 7.77
C ARG A 71 12.97 20.82 7.49
N LEU A 72 13.13 21.20 6.23
CA LEU A 72 13.38 22.58 5.80
C LEU A 72 12.07 23.32 5.46
N VAL A 73 10.99 22.59 5.17
CA VAL A 73 9.71 23.15 4.71
C VAL A 73 9.07 24.03 5.79
N THR A 74 8.83 23.49 6.99
CA THR A 74 8.15 24.23 8.05
C THR A 74 8.91 25.50 8.49
N PRO A 75 10.23 25.46 8.76
CA PRO A 75 11.00 26.67 9.06
C PRO A 75 10.92 27.71 7.96
N LYS A 76 11.03 27.30 6.68
CA LYS A 76 10.98 28.25 5.56
C LYS A 76 9.59 28.87 5.37
N ILE A 77 8.52 28.09 5.50
CA ILE A 77 7.14 28.63 5.48
C ILE A 77 6.96 29.61 6.65
N THR A 78 7.48 29.28 7.84
CA THR A 78 7.38 30.15 9.03
C THR A 78 8.12 31.47 8.82
N GLU A 79 9.31 31.44 8.22
CA GLU A 79 10.08 32.63 7.84
C GLU A 79 9.29 33.52 6.87
N ILE A 80 8.71 32.93 5.81
CA ILE A 80 7.92 33.67 4.81
C ILE A 80 6.67 34.31 5.45
N LEU A 81 5.95 33.56 6.30
CA LEU A 81 4.80 34.09 7.05
C LEU A 81 5.21 35.25 7.97
N GLY A 82 6.42 35.21 8.53
CA GLY A 82 6.98 36.26 9.38
C GLY A 82 7.16 37.62 8.68
N PHE A 83 7.21 37.64 7.33
CA PHE A 83 7.25 38.89 6.58
C PHE A 83 5.91 39.64 6.56
N ASN A 84 4.81 38.99 6.99
CA ASN A 84 3.45 39.55 6.99
C ASN A 84 3.06 40.14 5.62
N LEU A 85 3.49 39.48 4.55
CA LEU A 85 3.14 39.84 3.19
C LEU A 85 1.80 39.19 2.82
N PRO A 86 0.84 39.93 2.25
CA PRO A 86 -0.38 39.32 1.72
C PRO A 86 -0.04 38.35 0.59
N VAL A 87 -0.81 37.28 0.43
CA VAL A 87 -0.62 36.30 -0.65
C VAL A 87 -1.97 36.06 -1.30
N ASP A 88 -2.18 36.72 -2.44
CA ASP A 88 -3.39 36.60 -3.25
C ASP A 88 -3.24 35.48 -4.29
N MET A 89 -2.01 35.23 -4.78
CA MET A 89 -1.72 34.10 -5.66
C MET A 89 -0.35 33.46 -5.37
N ILE A 90 -0.25 32.16 -5.63
CA ILE A 90 1.02 31.44 -5.70
C ILE A 90 1.18 30.90 -7.13
N ALA A 91 2.10 31.49 -7.88
CA ALA A 91 2.44 31.11 -9.25
C ALA A 91 3.69 30.22 -9.24
N THR A 92 3.48 28.92 -9.43
CA THR A 92 4.55 27.91 -9.41
C THR A 92 5.24 27.81 -10.78
N SER A 93 6.31 27.03 -10.89
CA SER A 93 6.93 26.68 -12.19
C SER A 93 6.22 25.54 -12.93
N HIS A 94 5.31 24.83 -12.26
CA HIS A 94 4.74 23.57 -12.74
C HIS A 94 3.26 23.45 -12.38
N GLY A 95 2.42 23.30 -13.40
CA GLY A 95 0.99 23.11 -13.25
C GLY A 95 0.23 24.42 -13.06
N VAL A 96 -0.70 24.44 -12.12
CA VAL A 96 -1.64 25.55 -11.94
C VAL A 96 -1.04 26.71 -11.15
N VAL A 97 -1.57 27.90 -11.39
CA VAL A 97 -1.49 29.04 -10.49
C VAL A 97 -2.57 28.91 -9.42
N TRP A 98 -2.18 28.95 -8.15
CA TRP A 98 -3.11 28.96 -7.03
C TRP A 98 -3.64 30.39 -6.84
N ARG A 99 -4.90 30.64 -7.21
CA ARG A 99 -5.58 31.93 -7.00
C ARG A 99 -6.76 31.85 -6.04
N ASP A 100 -7.48 30.72 -6.05
CA ASP A 100 -8.59 30.49 -5.14
C ASP A 100 -8.07 29.75 -3.91
N ASN A 101 -8.19 30.39 -2.74
CA ASN A 101 -7.64 29.90 -1.47
C ASN A 101 -6.18 29.40 -1.60
N PRO A 102 -5.22 30.26 -1.98
CA PRO A 102 -3.84 29.84 -2.27
C PRO A 102 -3.13 29.22 -1.05
N THR A 103 -3.57 29.52 0.17
CA THR A 103 -3.01 28.94 1.39
C THR A 103 -3.29 27.45 1.55
N GLN A 104 -4.24 26.88 0.79
CA GLN A 104 -4.56 25.44 0.86
C GLN A 104 -3.34 24.56 0.61
N ILE A 105 -2.50 24.89 -0.38
CA ILE A 105 -1.32 24.09 -0.72
C ILE A 105 -0.20 24.29 0.30
N VAL A 106 -0.11 25.48 0.92
CA VAL A 106 0.82 25.77 2.01
C VAL A 106 0.49 24.92 3.25
N GLU A 107 -0.79 24.83 3.61
CA GLU A 107 -1.26 23.97 4.71
C GLU A 107 -1.01 22.48 4.43
N LEU A 108 -1.21 22.03 3.18
CA LEU A 108 -0.88 20.67 2.77
C LEU A 108 0.62 20.39 2.92
N TYR A 109 1.49 21.29 2.49
CA TYR A 109 2.93 21.16 2.65
C TYR A 109 3.35 21.09 4.13
N LEU A 110 2.74 21.90 4.99
CA LEU A 110 2.98 21.83 6.45
C LEU A 110 2.56 20.48 7.04
N LYS A 111 1.40 19.94 6.61
CA LYS A 111 0.94 18.60 7.01
C LYS A 111 1.89 17.52 6.49
N TRP A 112 2.30 17.60 5.22
CA TRP A 112 3.17 16.63 4.57
C TRP A 112 4.60 16.62 5.12
N ALA A 113 5.12 17.78 5.52
CA ALA A 113 6.43 17.94 6.11
C ALA A 113 6.57 17.35 7.52
N ALA A 114 5.45 17.21 8.23
CA ALA A 114 5.40 16.73 9.62
C ALA A 114 5.42 15.19 9.72
N ASP A 115 6.41 14.54 9.08
CA ASP A 115 6.55 13.07 9.02
C ASP A 115 5.22 12.36 8.70
N TYR A 116 4.53 12.86 7.67
CA TYR A 116 3.14 12.52 7.38
C TYR A 116 2.90 11.01 7.24
N GLN A 117 1.77 10.57 7.79
CA GLN A 117 1.23 9.23 7.63
C GLN A 117 -0.27 9.21 7.90
N GLU A 118 -0.97 8.30 7.21
CA GLU A 118 -2.37 7.93 7.39
C GLU A 118 -2.44 6.57 8.11
N ASP A 119 -3.66 6.15 8.47
CA ASP A 119 -3.92 4.77 8.88
C ASP A 119 -3.90 3.82 7.67
N ARG A 120 -2.71 3.66 7.09
CA ARG A 120 -2.45 2.94 5.83
C ARG A 120 -1.19 2.10 5.94
N ILE A 121 -1.23 0.90 5.37
CA ILE A 121 -0.06 0.01 5.24
C ILE A 121 0.14 -0.34 3.75
N THR A 122 1.38 -0.20 3.29
CA THR A 122 1.76 -0.57 1.91
C THR A 122 2.62 -1.81 1.92
N LEU A 123 2.17 -2.85 1.21
CA LEU A 123 2.94 -4.03 0.92
C LEU A 123 3.50 -3.91 -0.50
N PHE A 124 4.79 -4.15 -0.66
CA PHE A 124 5.37 -4.24 -2.01
C PHE A 124 6.44 -5.31 -2.08
N TYR A 125 6.46 -6.05 -3.19
CA TYR A 125 7.35 -7.19 -3.34
C TYR A 125 7.76 -7.41 -4.79
N ASP A 126 8.81 -8.23 -4.99
CA ASP A 126 9.09 -8.90 -6.26
C ASP A 126 9.07 -10.42 -6.03
N THR A 127 8.79 -11.19 -7.07
CA THR A 127 8.69 -12.65 -6.97
C THR A 127 9.02 -13.35 -8.30
N MET A 128 9.73 -14.47 -8.23
CA MET A 128 10.05 -15.30 -9.41
C MET A 128 8.96 -16.33 -9.71
N SER A 129 8.27 -16.83 -8.68
CA SER A 129 7.35 -17.98 -8.78
C SER A 129 6.08 -17.80 -7.94
N ASN A 130 5.66 -16.56 -7.69
CA ASN A 130 4.48 -16.18 -6.90
C ASN A 130 4.44 -16.63 -5.42
N ASN A 131 5.43 -17.34 -4.91
CA ASN A 131 5.45 -17.74 -3.49
C ASN A 131 5.39 -16.52 -2.54
N THR A 132 6.21 -15.49 -2.81
CA THR A 132 6.21 -14.25 -2.02
C THR A 132 4.91 -13.47 -2.21
N ARG A 133 4.27 -13.55 -3.39
CA ARG A 133 2.93 -12.98 -3.62
C ARG A 133 1.90 -13.61 -2.69
N MET A 134 1.87 -14.95 -2.62
CA MET A 134 0.94 -15.67 -1.74
C MET A 134 1.12 -15.25 -0.27
N MET A 135 2.37 -15.03 0.17
CA MET A 135 2.64 -14.50 1.52
C MET A 135 2.07 -13.08 1.70
N ALA A 136 2.28 -12.19 0.72
CA ALA A 136 1.78 -10.82 0.78
C ALA A 136 0.26 -10.76 0.89
N ASP A 137 -0.44 -11.56 0.09
CA ASP A 137 -1.90 -11.62 0.07
C ASP A 137 -2.45 -12.14 1.42
N ALA A 138 -1.83 -13.19 1.99
CA ALA A 138 -2.21 -13.71 3.30
C ALA A 138 -1.94 -12.73 4.45
N ILE A 139 -0.81 -12.01 4.43
CA ILE A 139 -0.52 -10.93 5.40
C ILE A 139 -1.61 -9.85 5.32
N ALA A 140 -1.96 -9.41 4.11
CA ALA A 140 -2.97 -8.37 3.93
C ALA A 140 -4.34 -8.78 4.49
N GLN A 141 -4.74 -10.05 4.31
CA GLN A 141 -5.95 -10.60 4.94
C GLN A 141 -5.88 -10.49 6.47
N GLY A 142 -4.76 -10.90 7.07
CA GLY A 142 -4.57 -10.81 8.52
C GLY A 142 -4.63 -9.37 9.06
N ILE A 143 -4.10 -8.40 8.31
CA ILE A 143 -4.19 -6.98 8.69
C ILE A 143 -5.66 -6.54 8.71
N HIS A 144 -6.40 -6.83 7.65
CA HIS A 144 -7.79 -6.43 7.50
C HIS A 144 -8.72 -7.07 8.55
N GLU A 145 -8.48 -8.35 8.90
CA GLU A 145 -9.24 -9.06 9.93
C GLU A 145 -9.13 -8.42 11.33
N VAL A 146 -7.98 -7.83 11.65
CA VAL A 146 -7.73 -7.23 12.96
C VAL A 146 -8.12 -5.76 13.01
N ASP A 147 -7.78 -5.00 11.96
CA ASP A 147 -8.08 -3.58 11.89
C ASP A 147 -8.64 -3.20 10.51
N PRO A 148 -9.97 -3.30 10.33
CA PRO A 148 -10.63 -2.96 9.07
C PRO A 148 -10.47 -1.49 8.64
N ARG A 149 -10.02 -0.61 9.55
CA ARG A 149 -9.80 0.82 9.26
C ARG A 149 -8.53 1.05 8.45
N VAL A 150 -7.58 0.12 8.52
CA VAL A 150 -6.29 0.24 7.83
C VAL A 150 -6.51 0.09 6.34
N ALA A 151 -6.20 1.14 5.58
CA ALA A 151 -6.12 1.04 4.13
C ALA A 151 -4.89 0.19 3.75
N VAL A 152 -5.11 -0.94 3.08
CA VAL A 152 -4.03 -1.84 2.62
C VAL A 152 -3.87 -1.73 1.11
N LYS A 153 -2.64 -1.51 0.65
CA LYS A 153 -2.28 -1.56 -0.78
C LYS A 153 -1.15 -2.54 -1.00
N ILE A 154 -1.25 -3.33 -2.07
CA ILE A 154 -0.29 -4.38 -2.42
C ILE A 154 0.22 -4.10 -3.83
N PHE A 155 1.54 -4.09 -3.99
CA PHE A 155 2.19 -3.84 -5.27
C PHE A 155 3.22 -4.92 -5.59
N ASN A 156 3.23 -5.37 -6.84
CA ASN A 156 4.38 -6.08 -7.39
C ASN A 156 5.28 -5.05 -8.08
N VAL A 157 6.49 -4.82 -7.55
CA VAL A 157 7.39 -3.76 -8.05
C VAL A 157 7.84 -3.97 -9.49
N ALA A 158 7.71 -5.18 -10.04
CA ALA A 158 7.98 -5.46 -11.44
C ALA A 158 6.80 -5.16 -12.38
N ARG A 159 5.63 -4.85 -11.84
CA ARG A 159 4.34 -4.71 -12.56
C ARG A 159 3.56 -3.43 -12.21
N SER A 160 4.13 -2.55 -11.40
CA SER A 160 3.46 -1.35 -10.89
C SER A 160 4.31 -0.11 -11.12
N ASP A 161 3.66 1.06 -11.15
CA ASP A 161 4.35 2.35 -11.21
C ASP A 161 5.14 2.58 -9.92
N LYS A 162 6.44 2.80 -10.05
CA LYS A 162 7.35 2.95 -8.92
C LYS A 162 6.98 4.17 -8.05
N ASN A 163 6.62 5.28 -8.68
CA ASN A 163 6.32 6.52 -7.97
C ASN A 163 4.96 6.43 -7.24
N GLU A 164 4.02 5.62 -7.73
CA GLU A 164 2.78 5.30 -7.02
C GLU A 164 3.08 4.50 -5.74
N ILE A 165 4.00 3.52 -5.81
CA ILE A 165 4.46 2.76 -4.63
C ILE A 165 5.04 3.73 -3.60
N LEU A 166 5.97 4.61 -4.01
CA LEU A 166 6.60 5.59 -3.13
C LEU A 166 5.61 6.60 -2.54
N THR A 167 4.60 7.02 -3.30
CA THR A 167 3.51 7.86 -2.79
C THR A 167 2.69 7.13 -1.73
N ASN A 168 2.43 5.83 -1.93
CA ASN A 168 1.75 5.01 -0.94
C ASN A 168 2.63 4.78 0.31
N VAL A 169 3.94 4.61 0.16
CA VAL A 169 4.90 4.57 1.28
C VAL A 169 4.86 5.88 2.07
N PHE A 170 4.90 7.03 1.39
CA PHE A 170 4.78 8.36 2.00
C PHE A 170 3.53 8.47 2.87
N ARG A 171 2.38 8.00 2.38
CA ARG A 171 1.10 8.03 3.11
C ARG A 171 0.97 6.95 4.19
N SER A 172 1.83 5.93 4.22
CA SER A 172 1.65 4.79 5.12
C SER A 172 2.29 5.00 6.50
N LYS A 173 1.68 4.47 7.55
CA LYS A 173 2.30 4.35 8.89
C LYS A 173 3.40 3.29 8.95
N GLY A 174 3.33 2.32 8.04
CA GLY A 174 4.35 1.29 7.91
C GLY A 174 4.25 0.52 6.62
N VAL A 175 5.28 -0.26 6.33
CA VAL A 175 5.42 -1.00 5.08
C VAL A 175 5.83 -2.44 5.32
N LEU A 176 5.38 -3.37 4.47
CA LEU A 176 5.98 -4.69 4.42
C LEU A 176 6.61 -4.93 3.06
N VAL A 177 7.87 -5.38 3.07
CA VAL A 177 8.65 -5.50 1.84
C VAL A 177 9.02 -6.95 1.59
N GLY A 178 8.64 -7.46 0.42
CA GLY A 178 8.78 -8.86 0.06
C GLY A 178 9.89 -9.11 -0.97
N THR A 179 10.77 -10.07 -0.71
CA THR A 179 11.75 -10.55 -1.70
C THR A 179 12.01 -12.03 -1.53
N SER A 180 12.07 -12.79 -2.62
CA SER A 180 12.69 -14.12 -2.57
C SER A 180 14.23 -14.04 -2.55
N THR A 181 14.89 -15.09 -2.06
CA THR A 181 16.34 -15.24 -2.27
C THR A 181 16.63 -15.62 -3.72
N MET A 182 17.45 -14.82 -4.40
CA MET A 182 17.96 -15.07 -5.74
C MET A 182 19.48 -14.99 -5.69
N ASN A 183 20.19 -16.08 -5.97
CA ASN A 183 21.66 -16.14 -5.95
C ASN A 183 22.29 -15.58 -4.65
N ASN A 184 21.71 -15.96 -3.49
CA ASN A 184 22.11 -15.51 -2.14
C ASN A 184 21.92 -14.00 -1.86
N VAL A 185 21.23 -13.27 -2.73
CA VAL A 185 20.88 -11.86 -2.55
C VAL A 185 19.38 -11.63 -2.71
N MET A 186 18.92 -10.42 -2.41
CA MET A 186 17.55 -9.98 -2.69
C MET A 186 17.36 -9.71 -4.18
N MET A 187 16.10 -9.68 -4.63
CA MET A 187 15.76 -9.38 -6.02
C MET A 187 16.15 -7.95 -6.38
N PRO A 188 16.63 -7.70 -7.62
CA PRO A 188 17.28 -6.44 -7.99
C PRO A 188 16.35 -5.22 -7.92
N LYS A 189 15.07 -5.37 -8.28
CA LYS A 189 14.11 -4.26 -8.20
C LYS A 189 13.82 -3.83 -6.77
N ILE A 190 13.78 -4.80 -5.83
CA ILE A 190 13.67 -4.50 -4.40
C ILE A 190 14.94 -3.79 -3.91
N ALA A 191 16.12 -4.25 -4.31
CA ALA A 191 17.36 -3.58 -3.94
C ALA A 191 17.40 -2.13 -4.43
N GLY A 192 17.02 -1.87 -5.69
CA GLY A 192 16.97 -0.53 -6.27
C GLY A 192 15.94 0.37 -5.59
N LEU A 193 14.74 -0.15 -5.30
CA LEU A 193 13.71 0.62 -4.62
C LEU A 193 14.10 0.97 -3.17
N VAL A 194 14.76 0.06 -2.46
CA VAL A 194 15.29 0.32 -1.11
C VAL A 194 16.40 1.37 -1.13
N GLU A 195 17.24 1.39 -2.17
CA GLU A 195 18.25 2.44 -2.36
C GLU A 195 17.60 3.81 -2.52
N GLU A 196 16.55 3.91 -3.35
CA GLU A 196 15.80 5.15 -3.54
C GLU A 196 15.09 5.61 -2.26
N ILE A 197 14.44 4.68 -1.55
CA ILE A 197 13.83 4.91 -0.24
C ILE A 197 14.85 5.46 0.78
N THR A 198 16.09 4.96 0.75
CA THR A 198 17.18 5.45 1.60
C THR A 198 17.49 6.92 1.30
N GLY A 199 17.52 7.29 0.02
CA GLY A 199 17.69 8.68 -0.42
C GLY A 199 16.51 9.59 -0.06
N LEU A 200 15.28 9.07 -0.12
CA LEU A 200 14.04 9.80 0.20
C LEU A 200 13.83 10.04 1.70
N ARG A 201 14.50 9.28 2.57
CA ARG A 201 14.56 9.54 4.02
C ARG A 201 13.19 9.61 4.69
N PHE A 202 12.33 8.63 4.46
CA PHE A 202 11.08 8.52 5.22
C PHE A 202 11.36 8.47 6.74
N ARG A 203 10.43 9.01 7.53
CA ARG A 203 10.55 9.17 8.99
C ARG A 203 9.27 8.72 9.69
N ASN A 204 9.43 8.27 10.93
CA ASN A 204 8.34 7.79 11.78
C ASN A 204 7.53 6.63 11.17
N LYS A 205 8.17 5.81 10.32
CA LYS A 205 7.51 4.66 9.67
C LYS A 205 8.10 3.35 10.16
N ARG A 206 7.23 2.35 10.31
CA ARG A 206 7.62 0.99 10.71
C ARG A 206 7.77 0.08 9.49
N ALA A 207 8.56 -0.98 9.60
CA ALA A 207 8.70 -1.95 8.52
C ALA A 207 8.81 -3.40 8.99
N SER A 208 8.41 -4.34 8.13
CA SER A 208 8.65 -5.77 8.30
C SER A 208 9.06 -6.39 6.96
N ALA A 209 10.18 -7.12 6.94
CA ALA A 209 10.64 -7.81 5.74
C ALA A 209 10.02 -9.21 5.66
N PHE A 210 9.68 -9.66 4.46
CA PHE A 210 9.19 -11.03 4.25
C PHE A 210 9.68 -11.68 2.96
N GLY A 211 9.55 -13.00 2.85
CA GLY A 211 9.83 -13.67 1.59
C GLY A 211 10.00 -15.19 1.63
N SER A 212 9.93 -15.77 0.44
CA SER A 212 10.16 -17.20 0.18
C SER A 212 11.64 -17.48 -0.12
N HIS A 213 12.13 -18.67 0.24
CA HIS A 213 13.46 -19.17 -0.16
C HIS A 213 13.44 -20.67 -0.48
N GLY A 214 14.41 -21.14 -1.27
CA GLY A 214 14.52 -22.57 -1.61
C GLY A 214 15.31 -23.39 -0.57
N TRP A 215 16.52 -22.93 -0.22
CA TRP A 215 17.45 -23.66 0.66
C TRP A 215 17.95 -22.81 1.84
N SER A 216 19.03 -22.06 1.67
CA SER A 216 19.72 -21.33 2.76
C SER A 216 19.14 -19.95 3.05
N GLY A 217 18.37 -19.37 2.12
CA GLY A 217 17.72 -18.08 2.35
C GLY A 217 18.68 -16.90 2.37
N GLY A 218 18.54 -16.00 3.35
CA GLY A 218 19.42 -14.83 3.58
C GLY A 218 18.94 -13.49 2.99
N ALA A 219 18.08 -13.49 1.97
CA ALA A 219 17.63 -12.24 1.35
C ALA A 219 16.73 -11.39 2.26
N VAL A 220 15.86 -12.04 3.04
CA VAL A 220 14.92 -11.36 3.95
C VAL A 220 15.68 -10.64 5.07
N ASP A 221 16.69 -11.28 5.67
CA ASP A 221 17.51 -10.63 6.71
C ASP A 221 18.29 -9.45 6.12
N ARG A 222 18.89 -9.64 4.95
CA ARG A 222 19.59 -8.57 4.23
C ARG A 222 18.67 -7.39 3.91
N LEU A 223 17.42 -7.66 3.53
CA LEU A 223 16.41 -6.63 3.29
C LEU A 223 16.04 -5.91 4.59
N SER A 224 15.81 -6.66 5.67
CA SER A 224 15.50 -6.09 6.99
C SER A 224 16.58 -5.11 7.46
N THR A 225 17.86 -5.46 7.32
CA THR A 225 18.97 -4.56 7.65
C THR A 225 18.92 -3.29 6.81
N ARG A 226 18.73 -3.38 5.49
CA ARG A 226 18.70 -2.18 4.64
C ARG A 226 17.50 -1.28 4.90
N LEU A 227 16.35 -1.83 5.27
CA LEU A 227 15.20 -1.04 5.68
C LEU A 227 15.46 -0.30 7.01
N GLN A 228 16.15 -0.96 7.94
CA GLN A 228 16.61 -0.32 9.17
C GLN A 228 17.59 0.82 8.87
N ASP A 229 18.56 0.60 7.98
CA ASP A 229 19.53 1.62 7.55
C ASP A 229 18.85 2.82 6.87
N ALA A 230 17.73 2.57 6.15
CA ALA A 230 16.90 3.62 5.54
C ALA A 230 16.09 4.45 6.55
N GLY A 231 16.05 4.03 7.83
CA GLY A 231 15.41 4.75 8.93
C GLY A 231 14.05 4.21 9.37
N PHE A 232 13.67 3.00 8.96
CA PHE A 232 12.45 2.35 9.45
C PHE A 232 12.65 1.69 10.81
N GLU A 233 11.63 1.72 11.66
CA GLU A 233 11.55 0.91 12.86
C GLU A 233 11.16 -0.53 12.48
N MET A 234 12.05 -1.50 12.70
CA MET A 234 11.83 -2.87 12.24
C MET A 234 11.03 -3.71 13.24
N SER A 235 9.96 -4.33 12.73
CA SER A 235 9.27 -5.46 13.36
C SER A 235 9.86 -6.79 12.88
N LEU A 236 9.42 -7.90 13.48
CA LEU A 236 9.88 -9.24 13.13
C LEU A 236 9.70 -9.51 11.63
N SER A 237 10.65 -10.23 11.04
CA SER A 237 10.59 -10.66 9.64
C SER A 237 9.87 -12.00 9.48
N LEU A 238 9.23 -12.23 8.33
CA LEU A 238 8.53 -13.46 8.00
C LEU A 238 9.24 -14.25 6.89
N LYS A 239 9.53 -15.52 7.11
CA LYS A 239 10.22 -16.39 6.13
C LYS A 239 9.39 -17.64 5.87
N ALA A 240 9.23 -18.00 4.60
CA ALA A 240 8.65 -19.28 4.19
C ALA A 240 9.62 -20.02 3.27
N LYS A 241 9.57 -21.36 3.28
CA LYS A 241 10.37 -22.20 2.38
C LYS A 241 9.48 -22.68 1.25
N TRP A 242 9.96 -22.54 0.00
CA TRP A 242 9.22 -22.88 -1.22
C TRP A 242 7.83 -22.24 -1.26
N ARG A 243 6.87 -22.91 -1.91
CA ARG A 243 5.49 -22.46 -2.00
C ARG A 243 4.80 -22.65 -0.64
N PRO A 244 4.20 -21.60 -0.05
CA PRO A 244 3.43 -21.73 1.19
C PRO A 244 2.28 -22.72 1.02
N ASP A 245 2.20 -23.71 1.90
CA ASP A 245 1.04 -24.58 2.07
C ASP A 245 -0.01 -23.93 3.01
N GLY A 246 -1.10 -24.62 3.33
CA GLY A 246 -2.16 -24.08 4.19
C GLY A 246 -1.67 -23.63 5.57
N ASN A 247 -0.74 -24.38 6.17
CA ASN A 247 -0.15 -24.03 7.47
C ASN A 247 0.76 -22.79 7.36
N ALA A 248 1.60 -22.73 6.33
CA ALA A 248 2.45 -21.58 6.10
C ALA A 248 1.64 -20.31 5.77
N LEU A 249 0.53 -20.44 5.03
CA LEU A 249 -0.39 -19.32 4.77
C LEU A 249 -1.08 -18.85 6.05
N ALA A 250 -1.46 -19.75 6.96
CA ALA A 250 -2.00 -19.39 8.27
C ALA A 250 -0.98 -18.59 9.11
N LEU A 251 0.29 -18.97 9.06
CA LEU A 251 1.38 -18.20 9.70
C LEU A 251 1.57 -16.82 9.04
N CYS A 252 1.47 -16.72 7.72
CA CYS A 252 1.51 -15.43 7.02
C CYS A 252 0.35 -14.52 7.43
N ARG A 253 -0.84 -15.10 7.57
CA ARG A 253 -2.02 -14.38 8.03
C ARG A 253 -1.87 -13.93 9.47
N GLU A 254 -1.41 -14.79 10.37
CA GLU A 254 -1.15 -14.39 11.77
C GLU A 254 -0.08 -13.31 11.87
N HIS A 255 0.95 -13.35 11.01
CA HIS A 255 1.92 -12.26 10.93
C HIS A 255 1.26 -10.93 10.59
N GLY A 256 0.32 -10.92 9.64
CA GLY A 256 -0.50 -9.75 9.34
C GLY A 256 -1.32 -9.25 10.53
N ARG A 257 -1.94 -10.18 11.28
CA ARG A 257 -2.70 -9.86 12.49
C ARG A 257 -1.82 -9.19 13.54
N GLU A 258 -0.64 -9.77 13.79
CA GLU A 258 0.29 -9.26 14.79
C GLU A 258 0.83 -7.88 14.40
N ILE A 259 1.16 -7.67 13.12
CA ILE A 259 1.56 -6.36 12.60
C ILE A 259 0.44 -5.32 12.80
N ALA A 260 -0.81 -5.66 12.50
CA ALA A 260 -1.94 -4.75 12.72
C ALA A 260 -2.12 -4.40 14.20
N ARG A 261 -1.95 -5.37 15.12
CA ARG A 261 -1.98 -5.12 16.57
C ARG A 261 -0.86 -4.20 17.02
N GLN A 262 0.36 -4.48 16.61
CA GLN A 262 1.53 -3.71 17.00
C GLN A 262 1.46 -2.28 16.46
N TRP A 263 0.93 -2.08 15.25
CA TRP A 263 0.96 -0.81 14.52
C TRP A 263 -0.37 -0.03 14.59
N ALA A 264 -1.29 -0.43 15.46
CA ALA A 264 -2.56 0.26 15.66
C ALA A 264 -2.33 1.70 16.13
N LEU A 265 -2.89 2.69 15.42
CA LEU A 265 -2.81 4.11 15.82
C LEU A 265 -3.88 4.52 16.83
N SER A 266 -4.93 3.70 16.94
CA SER A 266 -6.08 3.91 17.81
C SER A 266 -6.47 2.57 18.44
N PRO A 267 -7.14 2.57 19.60
CA PRO A 267 -7.64 1.33 20.22
C PRO A 267 -8.37 0.47 19.19
N LEU A 268 -8.01 -0.81 19.16
CA LEU A 268 -8.62 -1.77 18.24
C LEU A 268 -10.08 -2.03 18.64
N PRO A 269 -10.95 -2.37 17.68
CA PRO A 269 -12.27 -2.88 17.99
C PRO A 269 -12.14 -4.10 18.90
N VAL A 270 -12.86 -4.12 20.02
CA VAL A 270 -12.93 -5.32 20.86
C VAL A 270 -13.62 -6.40 20.03
N ALA A 271 -12.92 -7.50 19.75
CA ALA A 271 -13.52 -8.65 19.09
C ALA A 271 -14.72 -9.11 19.92
N GLN A 272 -15.94 -8.96 19.38
CA GLN A 272 -17.07 -9.70 19.90
C GLN A 272 -16.76 -11.17 19.65
N ALA A 273 -16.58 -11.93 20.73
CA ALA A 273 -16.40 -13.36 20.65
C ALA A 273 -17.58 -13.95 19.88
N ALA A 274 -17.34 -14.40 18.64
CA ALA A 274 -18.29 -15.24 17.93
C ALA A 274 -18.52 -16.48 18.78
N THR A 275 -19.70 -16.55 19.40
CA THR A 275 -20.15 -17.70 20.18
C THR A 275 -20.54 -18.79 19.20
N THR A 276 -19.58 -19.63 18.83
CA THR A 276 -19.86 -20.86 18.10
C THR A 276 -20.43 -21.89 19.07
N ALA A 277 -21.77 -21.98 19.09
CA ALA A 277 -22.45 -23.15 19.63
C ALA A 277 -22.08 -24.37 18.77
N ALA A 278 -21.51 -25.39 19.40
CA ALA A 278 -21.19 -26.66 18.76
C ALA A 278 -22.48 -27.41 18.37
N PRO A 279 -22.62 -27.92 17.13
CA PRO A 279 -23.67 -28.88 16.83
C PRO A 279 -23.21 -30.28 17.27
N THR A 280 -24.11 -30.96 17.96
CA THR A 280 -24.04 -32.37 18.34
C THR A 280 -24.01 -33.28 17.12
N VAL A 281 -23.12 -34.27 17.13
CA VAL A 281 -23.00 -35.31 16.10
C VAL A 281 -24.07 -36.38 16.35
N GLU A 282 -25.00 -36.55 15.42
CA GLU A 282 -25.81 -37.77 15.30
C GLU A 282 -25.30 -38.61 14.12
N GLU A 283 -25.11 -39.91 14.37
CA GLU A 283 -24.66 -40.89 13.40
C GLU A 283 -25.74 -41.18 12.35
N ALA A 284 -25.35 -41.30 11.07
CA ALA A 284 -26.20 -41.85 10.02
C ALA A 284 -25.46 -42.88 9.17
N LYS A 285 -26.21 -43.96 8.89
CA LYS A 285 -25.82 -45.22 8.24
C LYS A 285 -25.57 -45.08 6.73
N SER A 286 -24.79 -46.02 6.21
CA SER A 286 -24.49 -46.27 4.80
C SER A 286 -25.73 -46.54 3.93
N ASN A 287 -25.84 -45.87 2.77
CA ASN A 287 -26.04 -46.49 1.44
C ASN A 287 -26.23 -45.43 0.32
N SER A 288 -25.59 -45.68 -0.83
CA SER A 288 -25.76 -45.07 -2.17
C SER A 288 -25.96 -43.55 -2.21
N THR A 289 -24.87 -42.77 -2.16
CA THR A 289 -24.94 -41.31 -2.11
C THR A 289 -24.91 -40.68 -3.50
N ASP A 290 -26.06 -40.11 -3.87
CA ASP A 290 -26.14 -38.93 -4.72
C ASP A 290 -25.17 -37.86 -4.18
N LEU A 291 -24.17 -37.47 -4.98
CA LEU A 291 -23.09 -36.57 -4.57
C LEU A 291 -23.48 -35.07 -4.63
N GLY A 292 -24.72 -34.77 -5.05
CA GLY A 292 -25.22 -33.42 -5.22
C GLY A 292 -24.79 -32.77 -6.55
N PRO A 293 -25.21 -31.53 -6.80
CA PRO A 293 -24.94 -30.84 -8.06
C PRO A 293 -23.47 -30.41 -8.19
N CYS A 294 -23.00 -30.29 -9.43
CA CYS A 294 -21.77 -29.57 -9.72
C CYS A 294 -21.96 -28.08 -9.41
N MET A 295 -20.90 -27.42 -9.01
CA MET A 295 -20.92 -26.00 -8.65
C MET A 295 -20.03 -25.22 -9.59
N GLN A 296 -20.45 -24.03 -10.00
CA GLN A 296 -19.70 -23.19 -10.92
C GLN A 296 -19.28 -21.90 -10.26
N CYS A 297 -18.00 -21.55 -10.38
CA CYS A 297 -17.50 -20.26 -9.96
C CYS A 297 -18.10 -19.16 -10.84
N SER A 298 -18.87 -18.24 -10.26
CA SER A 298 -19.48 -17.11 -10.96
C SER A 298 -18.45 -16.17 -11.61
N VAL A 299 -17.21 -16.16 -11.12
CA VAL A 299 -16.16 -15.23 -11.56
C VAL A 299 -15.33 -15.75 -12.73
N CYS A 300 -14.89 -17.00 -12.70
CA CYS A 300 -14.01 -17.58 -13.73
C CYS A 300 -14.61 -18.79 -14.45
N GLN A 301 -15.83 -19.18 -14.09
CA GLN A 301 -16.60 -20.26 -14.72
C GLN A 301 -16.01 -21.66 -14.51
N TRP A 302 -14.99 -21.82 -13.65
CA TRP A 302 -14.47 -23.14 -13.25
C TRP A 302 -15.55 -23.96 -12.53
N ILE A 303 -15.63 -25.25 -12.83
CA ILE A 303 -16.66 -26.16 -12.32
C ILE A 303 -16.05 -27.13 -11.31
N TYR A 304 -16.60 -27.13 -10.11
CA TYR A 304 -16.41 -28.17 -9.12
C TYR A 304 -17.31 -29.37 -9.43
N ASP A 305 -16.71 -30.52 -9.69
CA ASP A 305 -17.39 -31.80 -9.82
C ASP A 305 -17.16 -32.63 -8.54
N PRO A 306 -18.21 -32.90 -7.73
CA PRO A 306 -18.11 -33.76 -6.55
C PRO A 306 -17.46 -35.12 -6.80
N ALA A 307 -17.62 -35.70 -8.00
CA ALA A 307 -17.02 -36.98 -8.36
C ALA A 307 -15.49 -36.91 -8.49
N LEU A 308 -14.95 -35.74 -8.85
CA LEU A 308 -13.51 -35.49 -8.99
C LEU A 308 -12.90 -34.89 -7.72
N GLY A 309 -13.68 -34.10 -6.97
CA GLY A 309 -13.16 -33.31 -5.86
C GLY A 309 -12.14 -32.26 -6.32
N GLU A 310 -11.27 -31.86 -5.39
CA GLU A 310 -10.07 -31.04 -5.68
C GLU A 310 -8.93 -31.46 -4.74
N PRO A 311 -8.22 -32.56 -5.09
CA PRO A 311 -7.20 -33.16 -4.22
C PRO A 311 -6.06 -32.20 -3.86
N MET A 312 -5.75 -31.22 -4.71
CA MET A 312 -4.70 -30.23 -4.41
C MET A 312 -5.07 -29.31 -3.23
N GLN A 313 -6.35 -29.25 -2.86
CA GLN A 313 -6.86 -28.49 -1.73
C GLN A 313 -7.46 -29.40 -0.64
N ALA A 314 -7.03 -30.67 -0.60
CA ALA A 314 -7.51 -31.67 0.35
C ALA A 314 -9.03 -31.92 0.31
N VAL A 315 -9.62 -31.78 -0.89
CA VAL A 315 -11.01 -32.17 -1.16
C VAL A 315 -10.97 -33.46 -1.98
N GLU A 316 -11.21 -34.60 -1.33
CA GLU A 316 -11.12 -35.90 -2.00
C GLU A 316 -12.23 -36.12 -3.04
N PRO A 317 -12.01 -36.96 -4.06
CA PRO A 317 -13.07 -37.40 -4.96
C PRO A 317 -14.25 -38.00 -4.20
N GLY A 318 -15.47 -37.62 -4.58
CA GLY A 318 -16.70 -38.01 -3.88
C GLY A 318 -17.11 -37.07 -2.73
N THR A 319 -16.50 -35.90 -2.60
CA THR A 319 -16.89 -34.91 -1.59
C THR A 319 -18.08 -34.08 -2.11
N PRO A 320 -19.26 -34.10 -1.46
CA PRO A 320 -20.37 -33.21 -1.82
C PRO A 320 -20.05 -31.75 -1.47
N TRP A 321 -20.66 -30.78 -2.17
CA TRP A 321 -20.35 -29.35 -1.98
C TRP A 321 -20.51 -28.87 -0.53
N ASN A 322 -21.52 -29.38 0.19
CA ASN A 322 -21.73 -29.03 1.60
C ASN A 322 -20.60 -29.51 2.53
N ALA A 323 -19.83 -30.52 2.14
CA ALA A 323 -18.69 -31.05 2.87
C ALA A 323 -17.34 -30.45 2.45
N VAL A 324 -17.32 -29.64 1.38
CA VAL A 324 -16.13 -28.86 0.99
C VAL A 324 -15.82 -27.83 2.08
N PRO A 325 -14.57 -27.75 2.61
CA PRO A 325 -14.22 -26.79 3.65
C PRO A 325 -14.43 -25.33 3.22
N ASP A 326 -14.77 -24.44 4.15
CA ASP A 326 -14.89 -22.99 3.88
C ASP A 326 -13.55 -22.34 3.45
N SER A 327 -12.43 -23.03 3.70
CA SER A 327 -11.10 -22.64 3.23
C SER A 327 -10.83 -22.95 1.76
N PHE A 328 -11.76 -23.61 1.06
CA PHE A 328 -11.63 -23.92 -0.36
C PHE A 328 -11.60 -22.64 -1.19
N LEU A 329 -10.64 -22.57 -2.12
CA LEU A 329 -10.51 -21.49 -3.09
C LEU A 329 -10.71 -22.04 -4.49
N CYS A 330 -11.35 -21.28 -5.37
CA CYS A 330 -11.39 -21.65 -6.78
C CYS A 330 -9.95 -21.82 -7.33
N PRO A 331 -9.59 -22.98 -7.95
CA PRO A 331 -8.24 -23.21 -8.46
C PRO A 331 -7.76 -22.18 -9.50
N GLU A 332 -8.71 -21.59 -10.25
CA GLU A 332 -8.42 -20.62 -11.31
C GLU A 332 -8.34 -19.18 -10.78
N CYS A 333 -9.34 -18.71 -10.01
CA CYS A 333 -9.40 -17.30 -9.59
C CYS A 333 -9.10 -17.05 -8.11
N SER A 334 -8.90 -18.11 -7.33
CA SER A 334 -8.53 -18.05 -5.90
C SER A 334 -9.53 -17.31 -4.99
N LEU A 335 -10.79 -17.19 -5.42
CA LEU A 335 -11.89 -16.67 -4.60
C LEU A 335 -12.53 -17.80 -3.79
N GLY A 336 -13.15 -17.45 -2.66
CA GLY A 336 -13.71 -18.38 -1.70
C GLY A 336 -14.93 -19.15 -2.19
N LYS A 337 -15.42 -20.03 -1.33
CA LYS A 337 -16.60 -20.88 -1.57
C LYS A 337 -17.89 -20.06 -1.80
N ASP A 338 -17.92 -18.81 -1.36
CA ASP A 338 -19.05 -17.87 -1.42
C ASP A 338 -19.41 -17.42 -2.85
N VAL A 339 -18.50 -17.57 -3.82
CA VAL A 339 -18.75 -17.14 -5.21
C VAL A 339 -19.20 -18.27 -6.14
N PHE A 340 -19.59 -19.42 -5.60
CA PHE A 340 -20.02 -20.59 -6.37
C PHE A 340 -21.54 -20.76 -6.37
N ASP A 341 -22.08 -20.92 -7.57
CA ASP A 341 -23.50 -21.16 -7.81
C ASP A 341 -23.74 -22.60 -8.26
N GLU A 342 -24.90 -23.17 -7.96
CA GLU A 342 -25.28 -24.49 -8.47
C GLU A 342 -25.37 -24.46 -10.00
N LEU A 343 -24.65 -25.37 -10.67
CA LEU A 343 -24.70 -25.49 -12.12
C LEU A 343 -26.01 -26.18 -12.50
N ALA A 344 -27.00 -25.40 -12.95
CA ALA A 344 -28.29 -25.91 -13.37
C ALA A 344 -28.10 -26.96 -14.47
N THR A 345 -28.51 -28.20 -14.21
CA THR A 345 -28.60 -29.23 -15.25
C THR A 345 -29.82 -28.90 -16.11
N GLU A 346 -29.62 -28.44 -17.34
CA GLU A 346 -30.74 -28.25 -18.28
C GLU A 346 -31.53 -29.56 -18.38
N ALA A 347 -32.80 -29.50 -17.98
CA ALA A 347 -33.76 -30.56 -18.22
C ALA A 347 -33.95 -30.72 -19.74
N LYS A 348 -33.86 -31.97 -20.21
CA LYS A 348 -34.20 -32.38 -21.59
C LYS A 348 -35.58 -31.96 -22.04
#